data_AF-A0A7W0KFW7-F1
#
_entry.id   AF-A0A7W0KFW7-F1
#
_cell.length_a   1.000
_cell.length_b   1.000
_cell.length_c   1.000
_cell.angle_alpha   90.00
_cell.angle_beta   90.00
_cell.angle_gamma   90.00
#
_symmetry.space_group_name_H-M   'P 1'
#
loop_
_entity.id
_entity.type
_entity.pdbx_description
1 polymer ?
#
loop_
_entity_poly.entity_id
_entity_poly.type
_entity_poly.pdbx_seq_one_letter_code
_entity_poly.pdbx_strand_id
1 'polypeptide(L)' 'VLDLDAGDPASTGTSAETYDAWCRVAGPDGVEGWVQFAIPSDRETGSDGRPSAVDLPFLFSGSSKG' A
#
# COMPACT_ATOMS: atom_id res chain seq x y z
N VAL A 1 -11.30 -13.11 -6.07
CA VAL A 1 -10.84 -12.10 -7.05
C VAL A 1 -10.09 -11.04 -6.27
N LEU A 2 -8.90 -10.63 -6.72
CA LEU A 2 -8.19 -9.50 -6.15
C LEU A 2 -8.69 -8.23 -6.83
N ASP A 3 -9.11 -7.25 -6.04
CA ASP A 3 -9.55 -5.93 -6.51
C ASP A 3 -8.57 -4.88 -5.99
N LEU A 4 -8.19 -3.93 -6.84
CA LEU A 4 -7.17 -2.92 -6.56
C LEU A 4 -7.75 -1.54 -6.79
N ASP A 5 -7.57 -0.66 -5.81
CA ASP A 5 -7.79 0.77 -5.95
C ASP A 5 -6.44 1.46 -5.84
N ALA A 6 -6.00 2.10 -6.92
CA ALA A 6 -4.68 2.72 -7.01
C ALA A 6 -4.66 4.20 -6.60
N GLY A 7 -5.77 4.71 -6.03
CA GLY A 7 -5.95 6.12 -5.75
C GLY A 7 -6.15 6.96 -7.03
N ASP A 8 -6.09 8.29 -6.86
CA ASP A 8 -6.29 9.23 -7.96
C ASP A 8 -5.07 9.25 -8.92
N PRO A 9 -5.24 8.87 -10.20
CA PRO A 9 -4.14 8.86 -11.17
C PRO A 9 -3.71 10.26 -11.63
N ALA A 10 -4.49 11.31 -11.32
CA ALA A 10 -4.14 12.69 -11.60
C ALA A 10 -3.35 13.36 -10.47
N SER A 11 -3.09 12.64 -9.38
CA SER A 11 -2.31 13.13 -8.25
C SER A 11 -0.89 13.51 -8.69
N THR A 12 -0.51 14.76 -8.44
CA THR A 12 0.83 15.29 -8.74
C THR A 12 1.75 15.25 -7.53
N GLY A 13 1.30 14.64 -6.43
CA GLY A 13 2.09 14.48 -5.22
C GLY A 13 3.23 13.50 -5.44
N THR A 14 4.43 13.87 -4.99
CA THR A 14 5.64 13.04 -5.12
C THR A 14 6.11 12.45 -3.79
N SER A 15 5.42 12.76 -2.69
CA SER A 15 5.70 12.22 -1.35
C SER A 15 5.07 10.84 -1.19
N ALA A 16 5.62 10.00 -0.34
CA ALA A 16 5.04 8.69 -0.05
C ALA A 16 3.60 8.77 0.50
N GLU A 17 3.25 9.89 1.13
CA GLU A 17 1.90 10.20 1.63
C GLU A 17 0.81 10.24 0.54
N THR A 18 1.17 10.34 -0.74
CA THR A 18 0.19 10.43 -1.83
C THR A 18 -0.14 9.07 -2.46
N TYR A 19 0.52 7.99 -2.02
CA TYR A 19 0.15 6.64 -2.44
C TYR A 19 -1.09 6.17 -1.68
N ASP A 20 -2.26 6.38 -2.28
CA ASP A 20 -3.55 5.92 -1.76
C ASP A 20 -3.90 4.55 -2.36
N ALA A 21 -3.03 3.56 -2.11
CA ALA A 21 -3.11 2.26 -2.76
C ALA A 21 -3.74 1.21 -1.84
N TRP A 22 -4.89 0.68 -2.24
CA TRP A 22 -5.70 -0.27 -1.49
C TRP A 22 -5.93 -1.58 -2.25
N CYS A 23 -6.01 -2.67 -1.51
CA CYS A 23 -6.40 -3.96 -2.03
C CYS A 23 -7.59 -4.51 -1.24
N ARG A 24 -8.50 -5.18 -1.95
CA ARG A 24 -9.60 -5.90 -1.33
C ARG A 24 -9.11 -7.29 -0.93
N VAL A 25 -9.29 -7.63 0.34
CA VAL A 25 -8.91 -8.91 0.92
C VAL A 25 -10.14 -9.63 1.46
N ALA A 26 -10.13 -10.97 1.38
CA ALA A 26 -11.12 -11.83 2.01
C ALA A 26 -10.43 -12.64 3.12
N GLY A 27 -10.94 -12.51 4.34
CA GLY A 27 -10.49 -13.27 5.51
C GLY A 27 -11.03 -14.71 5.49
N PRO A 28 -10.47 -15.60 6.33
CA PRO A 28 -10.87 -17.01 6.40
C PRO A 28 -12.34 -17.22 6.78
N ASP A 29 -12.94 -16.26 7.49
CA ASP A 29 -14.35 -16.28 7.89
C ASP A 29 -15.30 -15.70 6.82
N GLY A 30 -14.79 -15.43 5.61
CA GLY A 30 -15.54 -14.81 4.52
C GLY A 30 -15.75 -13.30 4.66
N VAL A 31 -15.16 -12.68 5.68
CA VAL A 31 -15.19 -11.22 5.87
C VAL A 31 -14.32 -10.56 4.80
N GLU A 32 -14.90 -9.66 4.03
CA GLU A 32 -14.17 -8.86 3.04
C GLU A 32 -13.92 -7.45 3.55
N GLY A 33 -12.76 -6.90 3.20
CA GLY A 33 -12.40 -5.54 3.56
C GLY A 33 -11.33 -4.96 2.66
N TRP A 34 -11.18 -3.64 2.73
CA TRP A 34 -10.10 -2.92 2.07
C TRP A 34 -8.94 -2.74 3.04
N VAL A 35 -7.73 -3.02 2.58
CA VAL A 35 -6.50 -2.79 3.33
C VAL A 35 -5.56 -1.96 2.47
N GLN A 36 -5.04 -0.87 3.03
CA GLN A 36 -4.04 -0.04 2.36
C GLN A 36 -2.74 -0.83 2.27
N PHE A 37 -2.20 -1.06 1.08
CA PHE A 37 -1.03 -1.93 0.89
C PHE A 37 0.30 -1.19 0.71
N ALA A 38 0.26 0.14 0.55
CA ALA A 38 1.42 1.02 0.56
C ALA A 38 1.24 2.08 1.66
N ILE A 39 2.12 2.07 2.67
CA ILE A 39 2.03 2.97 3.83
C ILE A 39 3.28 3.86 3.86
N PRO A 40 3.15 5.19 4.05
CA PRO A 40 4.32 6.07 4.16
C PRO A 40 5.26 5.63 5.29
N SER A 41 6.56 5.60 5.00
CA SER A 41 7.61 5.18 5.92
C SER A 41 8.54 6.34 6.23
N ASP A 42 8.92 6.48 7.50
CA ASP A 42 9.86 7.51 7.97
C ASP A 42 11.33 7.14 7.74
N ARG A 43 11.60 5.97 7.12
CA ARG A 43 12.97 5.50 6.81
C ARG A 43 13.74 6.42 5.89
N GLU A 44 13.05 7.05 4.94
CA GLU A 44 13.63 8.00 4.01
C GLU A 44 12.75 9.26 3.98
N THR A 45 13.41 10.41 4.07
CA THR A 45 12.77 11.71 4.05
C THR A 45 13.28 12.49 2.85
N GLY A 46 12.35 13.04 2.06
CA GLY A 46 12.65 13.89 0.92
C GLY A 46 13.25 15.23 1.32
N SER A 47 13.75 15.98 0.33
CA SER A 47 14.31 17.33 0.55
C SER A 47 13.29 18.33 1.10
N ASP A 48 12.00 18.02 0.98
CA ASP A 48 10.87 18.80 1.47
C ASP A 48 10.43 18.40 2.90
N GLY A 49 11.13 17.46 3.54
CA GLY A 49 10.85 17.02 4.91
C GLY A 49 9.74 15.99 5.04
N ARG A 50 9.19 15.49 3.93
CA ARG A 50 8.13 14.46 3.92
C ARG A 50 8.67 13.06 3.66
N PRO A 51 7.97 12.00 4.11
CA PRO A 51 8.30 10.63 3.76
C PRO A 51 8.48 10.43 2.26
N SER A 52 9.59 9.80 1.85
CA SER A 52 9.86 9.43 0.45
C SER A 52 9.88 7.92 0.21
N ALA A 53 9.70 7.11 1.26
CA ALA A 53 9.63 5.66 1.18
C ALA A 53 8.22 5.15 1.57
N VAL A 54 7.85 3.98 1.04
CA VAL A 54 6.65 3.25 1.45
C VAL A 54 7.02 1.86 1.99
N ASP A 55 6.30 1.42 3.02
CA ASP A 55 6.27 0.04 3.47
C ASP A 55 5.18 -0.74 2.73
N LEU A 56 5.48 -2.00 2.40
CA LEU A 56 4.59 -2.94 1.71
C LEU A 56 4.30 -4.17 2.59
N PRO A 57 3.60 -4.03 3.73
CA PRO A 57 3.61 -5.05 4.78
C PRO A 57 2.88 -6.35 4.44
N PHE A 58 2.09 -6.38 3.36
CA PHE A 58 1.29 -7.56 2.95
C PHE A 58 1.81 -8.25 1.68
N LEU A 59 2.83 -7.68 1.02
CA LEU A 59 3.33 -8.17 -0.27
C LEU A 59 4.30 -9.36 -0.16
N PHE A 60 4.73 -9.73 1.05
CA PHE A 60 5.73 -10.80 1.25
C PHE A 60 5.18 -12.10 1.84
N SER A 61 3.87 -12.27 2.01
CA SER A 61 3.29 -13.55 2.46
C SER A 61 3.07 -14.53 1.30
N GLY A 62 4.09 -14.73 0.49
CA GLY A 62 4.16 -15.78 -0.53
C GLY A 62 5.10 -16.88 -0.07
N SER A 63 4.75 -17.67 0.95
CA SER A 63 5.39 -18.96 1.14
C SER A 63 4.96 -19.89 -0.01
N SER A 64 5.77 -19.99 -1.06
CA SER A 64 5.69 -21.15 -1.94
C SER A 64 6.06 -22.36 -1.09
N LYS A 65 5.10 -23.22 -0.80
CA LYS A 65 5.41 -24.60 -0.42
C LYS A 65 5.98 -25.29 -1.66
N GLY A 66 7.26 -25.60 -1.60
CA GLY A 66 7.96 -26.57 -2.44
C GLY A 66 8.74 -27.50 -1.52
#